data_AF-A0A3M4B768-F1
#
_entry.id   AF-A0A3M4B768-F1
#
_cell.length_a   1.000
_cell.length_b   1.000
_cell.length_c   1.000
_cell.angle_alpha   90.00
_cell.angle_beta   90.00
_cell.angle_gamma   90.00
#
_symmetry.space_group_name_H-M   'P 1'
#
loop_
_entity.id
_entity.type
_entity.pdbx_description
1 polymer ?
#
loop_
_entity_poly.entity_id
_entity_poly.type
_entity_poly.pdbx_seq_one_letter_code
_entity_poly.pdbx_strand_id
1 'polypeptide(L)'
;SKSYNMAGWRIGFMVGNPELVNALARIKSYHDYGTFTPLQVAAIAALEGDQQCVKDIAEQYRQRRNVLVKGLHELGWMVENPKASMYVWAKIPEQYAAMGSLEFAKKLLLDAKVCVSPGIGFGEYGDDHVRFALIENQ
;
A
#
# COMPACT_ATOMS: atom_id res chain seq x y z
N SER A 1 9.85 3.55 1.36
CA SER A 1 9.61 2.18 1.87
C SER A 1 9.08 1.22 0.81
N LYS A 2 8.18 1.62 -0.10
CA LYS A 2 7.59 0.70 -1.10
C LYS A 2 8.48 0.46 -2.31
N SER A 3 8.97 1.53 -2.95
CA SER A 3 9.75 1.43 -4.19
C SER A 3 11.03 0.61 -4.08
N TYR A 4 11.61 0.54 -2.88
CA TYR A 4 12.87 -0.17 -2.59
C TYR A 4 12.69 -1.31 -1.57
N ASN A 5 11.45 -1.76 -1.30
CA ASN A 5 11.17 -2.81 -0.28
C ASN A 5 11.75 -2.56 1.13
N MET A 6 11.98 -1.30 1.51
CA MET A 6 12.53 -0.90 2.80
C MET A 6 11.46 -0.74 3.90
N ALA A 7 10.64 -1.77 4.13
CA ALA A 7 9.69 -1.76 5.24
C ALA A 7 10.46 -1.80 6.58
N GLY A 8 10.14 -0.89 7.50
CA GLY A 8 10.83 -0.78 8.80
C GLY A 8 12.04 0.18 8.83
N TRP A 9 12.56 0.61 7.68
CA TRP A 9 13.77 1.47 7.61
C TRP A 9 13.50 2.97 7.82
N ARG A 10 12.23 3.40 7.67
CA ARG A 10 11.74 4.76 8.00
C ARG A 10 12.60 5.92 7.45
N ILE A 11 12.90 5.89 6.16
CA ILE A 11 13.57 7.00 5.45
C ILE A 11 12.74 7.52 4.27
N GLY A 12 12.80 8.84 4.07
CA GLY A 12 12.13 9.59 3.01
C GLY A 12 12.54 11.07 3.07
N PHE A 13 11.96 11.89 2.19
CA PHE A 13 12.26 13.32 2.11
C PHE A 13 10.98 14.12 1.79
N MET A 14 11.04 15.43 2.03
CA MET A 14 9.99 16.39 1.67
C MET A 14 10.61 17.50 0.81
N VAL A 15 9.93 17.86 -0.28
CA VAL A 15 10.28 18.98 -1.17
C VAL A 15 9.03 19.81 -1.44
N GLY A 16 9.19 21.08 -1.82
CA GLY A 16 8.08 21.97 -2.13
C GLY A 16 8.28 23.38 -1.57
N ASN A 17 7.27 23.91 -0.87
CA ASN A 17 7.28 25.27 -0.34
C ASN A 17 8.43 25.47 0.68
N PRO A 18 9.31 26.48 0.50
CA PRO A 18 10.49 26.67 1.35
C PRO A 18 10.13 27.04 2.79
N GLU A 19 9.05 27.79 3.02
CA GLU A 19 8.59 28.13 4.37
C GLU A 19 8.16 26.89 5.14
N LEU A 20 7.40 25.99 4.48
CA LEU A 20 6.98 24.72 5.05
C LEU A 20 8.16 23.76 5.30
N VAL A 21 9.13 23.71 4.39
CA VAL A 21 10.37 22.94 4.58
C VAL A 21 11.15 23.44 5.79
N ASN A 22 11.31 24.75 5.94
CA ASN A 22 11.98 25.34 7.10
C ASN A 22 11.20 25.16 8.41
N ALA A 23 9.86 25.17 8.35
CA ALA A 23 9.03 24.84 9.51
C ALA A 23 9.26 23.39 9.96
N LEU A 24 9.28 22.44 9.03
CA LEU A 24 9.56 21.04 9.34
C LEU A 24 10.98 20.85 9.89
N ALA A 25 11.99 21.52 9.32
CA ALA A 25 13.37 21.46 9.81
C ALA A 25 13.50 21.92 11.27
N ARG A 26 12.85 23.04 11.63
CA ARG A 26 12.83 23.54 13.01
C ARG A 26 12.19 22.53 13.97
N ILE A 27 11.01 22.01 13.64
CA ILE A 27 10.32 21.01 14.49
C ILE A 27 11.20 19.76 14.66
N LYS A 28 11.81 19.28 13.59
CA LYS A 28 12.65 18.08 13.60
C LYS A 28 13.87 18.23 14.51
N SER A 29 14.49 19.42 14.58
CA SER A 29 15.63 19.67 15.49
C SER A 29 15.31 19.54 16.98
N TYR A 30 14.03 19.64 17.38
CA TYR A 30 13.59 19.41 18.76
C TYR A 30 13.19 17.95 19.02
N HIS A 31 13.03 17.15 17.97
CA HIS A 31 12.52 15.79 18.05
C HIS A 31 13.63 14.74 17.91
N ASP A 32 14.61 14.97 17.03
CA ASP A 32 15.72 14.05 16.80
C ASP A 32 17.03 14.76 16.46
N TYR A 33 18.13 14.01 16.53
CA TYR A 33 19.49 14.48 16.22
C TYR A 33 19.85 14.33 14.74
N GLY A 34 18.85 14.25 13.87
CA GLY A 34 19.00 13.89 12.47
C GLY A 34 18.71 12.41 12.20
N THR A 35 18.45 12.11 10.93
CA THR A 35 18.22 10.74 10.47
C THR A 35 19.49 9.91 10.63
N PHE A 36 19.36 8.64 11.06
CA PHE A 36 20.49 7.74 11.26
C PHE A 36 21.41 7.69 10.02
N THR A 37 22.64 8.16 10.15
CA THR A 37 23.54 8.46 9.02
C THR A 37 23.76 7.30 8.05
N PRO A 38 23.94 6.04 8.49
CA PRO A 38 24.03 4.91 7.57
C PRO A 38 22.78 4.74 6.69
N LEU A 39 21.59 5.06 7.19
CA LEU A 39 20.37 5.05 6.37
C LEU A 39 20.38 6.16 5.33
N GLN A 40 20.92 7.34 5.66
CA GLN A 40 21.05 8.43 4.69
C GLN A 40 21.96 8.02 3.52
N VAL A 41 23.09 7.36 3.81
CA VAL A 41 24.00 6.83 2.78
C VAL A 41 23.32 5.73 1.95
N ALA A 42 22.58 4.81 2.59
CA ALA A 42 21.81 3.80 1.88
C ALA A 42 20.72 4.42 0.97
N ALA A 43 20.10 5.53 1.40
CA ALA A 43 19.13 6.26 0.58
C ALA A 43 19.77 6.93 -0.64
N ILE A 44 21.01 7.42 -0.53
CA ILE A 44 21.78 7.92 -1.69
C ILE A 44 21.97 6.79 -2.71
N ALA A 45 22.47 5.63 -2.26
CA ALA A 45 22.66 4.48 -3.14
C ALA A 45 21.35 4.02 -3.81
N ALA A 46 20.23 4.05 -3.06
CA ALA A 46 18.92 3.73 -3.60
C ALA A 46 18.46 4.73 -4.69
N LEU A 47 18.68 6.03 -4.49
CA LEU A 47 18.19 7.08 -5.39
C LEU A 47 19.07 7.31 -6.62
N GLU A 48 20.40 7.21 -6.49
CA GLU A 48 21.36 7.53 -7.57
C GLU A 48 21.83 6.29 -8.33
N GLY A 49 21.77 5.11 -7.71
CA GLY A 49 22.18 3.86 -8.33
C GLY A 49 21.21 3.36 -9.40
N ASP A 50 21.51 2.18 -9.96
CA ASP A 50 20.65 1.54 -10.96
C ASP A 50 19.23 1.31 -10.42
N GLN A 51 18.25 1.79 -11.18
CA GLN A 51 16.83 1.72 -10.86
C GLN A 51 16.18 0.41 -11.35
N GLN A 52 16.95 -0.54 -11.88
CA GLN A 52 16.41 -1.83 -12.30
C GLN A 52 15.69 -2.56 -11.17
N CYS A 53 16.22 -2.52 -9.94
CA CYS A 53 15.56 -3.12 -8.77
C CYS A 53 14.13 -2.58 -8.55
N VAL A 54 13.89 -1.28 -8.80
CA VAL A 54 12.56 -0.67 -8.67
C VAL A 54 11.63 -1.17 -9.79
N LYS A 55 12.14 -1.31 -11.02
CA LYS A 55 11.38 -1.86 -12.15
C LYS A 55 10.98 -3.31 -11.88
N ASP A 56 11.88 -4.11 -11.34
CA ASP A 56 11.61 -5.51 -10.98
C ASP A 56 10.55 -5.61 -9.88
N ILE A 57 10.63 -4.76 -8.86
CA ILE A 57 9.61 -4.67 -7.80
C ILE A 57 8.24 -4.28 -8.38
N ALA A 58 8.20 -3.26 -9.26
CA ALA A 58 6.96 -2.85 -9.91
C ALA A 58 6.37 -3.98 -10.78
N GLU A 59 7.23 -4.72 -11.48
CA GLU A 59 6.82 -5.87 -12.29
C GLU A 59 6.23 -6.99 -11.44
N GLN A 60 6.88 -7.31 -10.32
CA GLN A 60 6.38 -8.30 -9.36
C GLN A 60 4.98 -7.94 -8.85
N TYR A 61 4.75 -6.67 -8.48
CA TYR A 61 3.41 -6.22 -8.09
C TYR A 61 2.42 -6.29 -9.24
N ARG A 62 2.83 -5.98 -10.48
CA ARG A 62 1.98 -6.10 -11.67
C ARG A 62 1.53 -7.54 -11.91
N GLN A 63 2.43 -8.50 -11.76
CA GLN A 63 2.13 -9.92 -11.93
C GLN A 63 1.16 -10.42 -10.85
N ARG A 64 1.44 -10.10 -9.57
CA ARG A 64 0.53 -10.43 -8.45
C ARG A 64 -0.86 -9.82 -8.63
N ARG A 65 -0.92 -8.55 -9.07
CA ARG A 65 -2.18 -7.87 -9.39
C ARG A 65 -2.96 -8.65 -10.45
N ASN A 66 -2.31 -9.03 -11.54
CA ASN A 66 -2.97 -9.72 -12.65
C ASN A 66 -3.57 -11.06 -12.19
N VAL A 67 -2.85 -11.82 -11.36
CA VAL A 67 -3.35 -13.09 -10.80
C VAL A 67 -4.56 -12.86 -9.92
N LEU A 68 -4.47 -11.95 -8.94
CA LEU A 68 -5.58 -11.68 -8.01
C LEU A 68 -6.82 -11.15 -8.74
N VAL A 69 -6.67 -10.14 -9.60
CA VAL A 69 -7.80 -9.53 -10.32
C VAL A 69 -8.46 -10.56 -11.23
N LYS A 70 -7.67 -11.33 -11.99
CA LYS A 70 -8.20 -12.37 -12.88
C LYS A 70 -8.95 -13.44 -12.09
N GLY A 71 -8.39 -13.94 -10.99
CA GLY A 71 -9.04 -14.96 -10.16
C GLY A 71 -10.34 -14.46 -9.54
N LEU A 72 -10.38 -13.21 -9.06
CA LEU A 72 -11.62 -12.60 -8.55
C LEU A 72 -12.68 -12.47 -9.65
N HIS A 73 -12.29 -12.08 -10.87
CA HIS A 73 -13.20 -12.01 -12.02
C HIS A 73 -13.76 -13.38 -12.41
N GLU A 74 -12.93 -14.43 -12.40
CA GLU A 74 -13.34 -15.81 -12.67
C GLU A 74 -14.37 -16.33 -11.63
N LEU A 75 -14.30 -15.83 -10.40
CA LEU A 75 -15.28 -16.10 -9.33
C LEU A 75 -16.53 -15.20 -9.40
N GLY A 76 -16.63 -14.33 -10.42
CA GLY A 76 -17.74 -13.39 -10.59
C GLY A 76 -17.63 -12.12 -9.76
N TRP A 77 -16.53 -11.90 -9.04
CA TRP A 77 -16.27 -10.67 -8.29
C TRP A 77 -15.53 -9.67 -9.17
N MET A 78 -16.29 -8.82 -9.86
CA MET A 78 -15.79 -7.85 -10.83
C MET A 78 -15.13 -6.61 -10.19
N VAL A 79 -13.92 -6.80 -9.66
CA VAL A 79 -13.12 -5.71 -9.05
C VAL A 79 -12.44 -4.83 -10.11
N GLU A 80 -12.18 -3.57 -9.77
CA GLU A 80 -11.40 -2.69 -10.63
C GLU A 80 -9.94 -3.14 -10.72
N ASN A 81 -9.35 -3.01 -11.92
CA ASN A 81 -7.93 -3.30 -12.12
C ASN A 81 -7.07 -2.06 -11.81
N PRO A 82 -6.28 -2.05 -10.71
CA PRO A 82 -5.55 -0.86 -10.31
C PRO A 82 -4.40 -0.55 -11.27
N LYS A 83 -4.26 0.72 -11.65
CA LYS A 83 -3.19 1.21 -12.53
C LYS A 83 -1.85 1.39 -11.81
N ALA A 84 -1.89 1.63 -10.51
CA ALA A 84 -0.74 1.87 -9.64
C ALA A 84 -1.07 1.48 -8.19
N SER A 85 -0.10 1.67 -7.29
CA SER A 85 -0.12 1.20 -5.89
C SER A 85 0.01 -0.33 -5.76
N MET A 86 -0.09 -0.82 -4.52
CA MET A 86 0.01 -2.24 -4.18
C MET A 86 -1.35 -2.84 -3.77
N TYR A 87 -2.45 -2.12 -4.07
CA TYR A 87 -3.76 -2.44 -3.53
C TYR A 87 -4.78 -2.71 -4.62
N VAL A 88 -5.61 -3.73 -4.42
CA VAL A 88 -6.88 -3.87 -5.12
C VAL A 88 -7.97 -3.37 -4.18
N TRP A 89 -8.65 -2.30 -4.59
CA TRP A 89 -9.80 -1.74 -3.88
C TRP A 89 -11.06 -2.39 -4.44
N ALA A 90 -11.61 -3.33 -3.68
CA ALA A 90 -12.65 -4.24 -4.14
C ALA A 90 -14.00 -3.85 -3.55
N LYS A 91 -14.93 -3.40 -4.40
CA LYS A 91 -16.31 -3.15 -3.98
C LYS A 91 -16.94 -4.45 -3.51
N ILE A 92 -17.64 -4.43 -2.38
CA ILE A 92 -18.32 -5.60 -1.83
C ILE A 92 -19.40 -6.06 -2.82
N PRO A 93 -19.49 -7.37 -3.15
CA PRO A 93 -20.55 -7.88 -4.02
C PRO A 93 -21.93 -7.56 -3.45
N GLU A 94 -22.90 -7.26 -4.31
CA GLU A 94 -24.24 -6.79 -3.92
C GLU A 94 -24.92 -7.69 -2.87
N GLN A 95 -24.80 -9.00 -3.01
CA GLN A 95 -25.38 -9.97 -2.07
C GLN A 95 -24.81 -9.90 -0.65
N TYR A 96 -23.67 -9.22 -0.45
CA TYR A 96 -23.04 -8.99 0.84
C TYR A 96 -22.98 -7.50 1.23
N ALA A 97 -23.45 -6.59 0.38
CA ALA A 97 -23.29 -5.15 0.59
C ALA A 97 -23.93 -4.67 1.91
N ALA A 98 -25.08 -5.25 2.29
CA ALA A 98 -25.78 -4.92 3.53
C ALA A 98 -24.99 -5.26 4.82
N MET A 99 -23.94 -6.09 4.73
CA MET A 99 -23.10 -6.43 5.88
C MET A 99 -22.16 -5.29 6.30
N GLY A 100 -21.85 -4.37 5.38
CA GLY A 100 -20.74 -3.43 5.54
C GLY A 100 -19.37 -4.11 5.50
N SER A 101 -18.31 -3.31 5.40
CA SER A 101 -16.95 -3.79 5.14
C SER A 101 -16.34 -4.58 6.29
N LEU A 102 -16.68 -4.25 7.54
CA LEU A 102 -16.12 -4.91 8.71
C LEU A 102 -16.59 -6.36 8.83
N GLU A 103 -17.90 -6.59 8.76
CA GLU A 103 -18.46 -7.94 8.88
C GLU A 103 -18.15 -8.78 7.65
N PHE A 104 -18.12 -8.17 6.45
CA PHE A 104 -17.67 -8.86 5.25
C PHE A 104 -16.19 -9.29 5.33
N ALA A 105 -15.30 -8.44 5.85
CA ALA A 105 -13.90 -8.80 6.07
C ALA A 105 -13.75 -9.96 7.09
N LYS A 106 -14.54 -9.97 8.17
CA LYS A 106 -14.58 -11.10 9.11
C LYS A 106 -15.07 -12.39 8.43
N LYS A 107 -16.09 -12.30 7.59
CA LYS A 107 -16.59 -13.44 6.81
C LYS A 107 -15.51 -14.02 5.90
N LEU A 108 -14.77 -13.18 5.16
CA LEU A 108 -13.65 -13.63 4.32
C LEU A 108 -12.56 -14.32 5.14
N LEU A 109 -12.25 -13.80 6.33
CA LEU A 109 -11.27 -14.41 7.22
C LEU A 109 -11.72 -15.80 7.71
N LEU A 110 -12.99 -15.93 8.12
CA LEU A 110 -13.53 -17.17 8.68
C LEU A 110 -13.78 -18.22 7.60
N ASP A 111 -14.37 -17.85 6.47
CA ASP A 111 -14.86 -18.80 5.46
C ASP A 111 -13.81 -19.06 4.38
N ALA A 112 -13.17 -18.00 3.87
CA ALA A 112 -12.20 -18.09 2.77
C ALA A 112 -10.74 -18.16 3.25
N LYS A 113 -10.48 -17.97 4.56
CA LYS A 113 -9.13 -17.89 5.15
C LYS A 113 -8.29 -16.75 4.56
N VAL A 114 -8.94 -15.68 4.10
CA VAL A 114 -8.28 -14.51 3.51
C VAL A 114 -8.50 -13.29 4.40
N CYS A 115 -7.40 -12.68 4.84
CA CYS A 115 -7.44 -11.43 5.61
C CYS A 115 -7.40 -10.22 4.66
N VAL A 116 -8.39 -9.34 4.78
CA VAL A 116 -8.49 -8.08 4.03
C VAL A 116 -8.65 -6.90 4.97
N SER A 117 -8.29 -5.69 4.54
CA SER A 117 -8.58 -4.48 5.33
C SER A 117 -10.03 -4.03 5.07
N PRO A 118 -10.88 -3.86 6.08
CA PRO A 118 -12.22 -3.32 5.89
C PRO A 118 -12.14 -1.86 5.48
N GLY A 119 -12.94 -1.45 4.49
CA GLY A 119 -12.87 -0.13 3.90
C GLY A 119 -13.26 1.01 4.84
N ILE A 120 -14.11 0.74 5.84
CA ILE A 120 -14.46 1.71 6.90
C ILE A 120 -13.24 2.22 7.68
N GLY A 121 -12.16 1.43 7.74
CA GLY A 121 -10.89 1.86 8.34
C GLY A 121 -10.19 3.01 7.60
N PHE A 122 -10.64 3.35 6.38
CA PHE A 122 -10.16 4.48 5.58
C PHE A 122 -11.15 5.66 5.55
N GLY A 123 -12.27 5.57 6.30
CA GLY A 123 -13.34 6.56 6.33
C GLY A 123 -14.70 5.94 5.97
N GLU A 124 -15.78 6.62 6.35
CA GLU A 124 -17.17 6.15 6.15
C GLU A 124 -17.51 5.87 4.68
N TYR A 125 -16.98 6.68 3.75
CA TYR A 125 -17.15 6.50 2.31
C TYR A 125 -16.45 5.26 1.73
N GLY A 126 -15.72 4.52 2.54
CA GLY A 126 -15.10 3.25 2.15
C GLY A 126 -15.88 2.01 2.61
N ASP A 127 -16.98 2.15 3.36
CA ASP A 127 -17.62 0.99 4.01
C ASP A 127 -18.29 -0.01 3.03
N ASP A 128 -18.40 0.35 1.76
CA ASP A 128 -18.83 -0.53 0.67
C ASP A 128 -17.67 -1.27 -0.03
N HIS A 129 -16.45 -1.17 0.50
CA HIS A 129 -15.24 -1.77 -0.09
C HIS A 129 -14.39 -2.53 0.93
N VAL A 130 -13.55 -3.42 0.41
CA VAL A 130 -12.42 -4.02 1.13
C VAL A 130 -11.13 -3.84 0.33
N ARG A 131 -9.99 -3.81 1.04
CA ARG A 131 -8.67 -3.64 0.42
C ARG A 131 -7.85 -4.93 0.52
N PHE A 132 -7.42 -5.42 -0.64
CA PHE A 132 -6.37 -6.43 -0.72
C PHE A 132 -5.02 -5.75 -0.87
N ALA A 133 -3.99 -6.27 -0.21
CA ALA A 133 -2.60 -5.87 -0.41
C ALA A 133 -1.85 -7.00 -1.13
N LEU A 134 -1.11 -6.66 -2.20
CA LEU A 134 -0.40 -7.62 -3.06
C LEU A 134 0.93 -8.08 -2.45
N ILE A 135 0.91 -8.53 -1.20
CA ILE A 135 2.10 -8.78 -0.37
C ILE A 135 2.48 -10.26 -0.27
N GLU A 136 1.55 -11.17 -0.55
CA GLU A 136 1.79 -12.61 -0.54
C GLU A 136 2.49 -13.12 -1.79
N ASN A 137 2.99 -14.35 -1.72
CA ASN A 137 3.59 -15.04 -2.86
C ASN A 137 2.54 -15.36 -3.94
N GLN A 138 3.04 -15.61 -5.16
CA GLN A 138 2.21 -16.03 -6.28
C GLN A 138 1.62 -17.43 -6.04
#